data_AF-Q2G1W9-F1
#
_entry.id   AF-Q2G1W9-F1
#
_cell.length_a   1.000
_cell.length_b   1.000
_cell.length_c   1.000
_cell.angle_alpha   90.00
_cell.angle_beta   90.00
_cell.angle_gamma   90.00
#
_symmetry.space_group_name_H-M   'P 1'
#
loop_
_entity.id
_entity.type
_entity.pdbx_description
1 polymer ?
#
loop_
_entity_poly.entity_id
_entity_poly.type
_entity_poly.pdbx_seq_one_letter_code
_entity_poly.pdbx_strand_id
1 'polypeptide(L)' 'MAMYEVKKSYTDLEKGQYLKSGKRVEMTVKRAEYVNKKLKEHGVILERVKEE' A
#
# COMPACT_ATOMS: atom_id res chain seq x y z
N MET A 1 -1.99 -9.52 10.20
CA MET A 1 -1.89 -8.58 9.06
C MET A 1 -1.93 -7.16 9.62
N ALA A 2 -1.87 -6.12 8.80
CA ALA A 2 -2.14 -4.76 9.24
C ALA A 2 -2.91 -4.00 8.16
N MET A 3 -3.68 -3.01 8.60
CA MET A 3 -4.37 -2.09 7.72
C MET A 3 -3.41 -1.04 7.19
N TYR A 4 -3.44 -0.80 5.88
CA TYR A 4 -2.65 0.21 5.22
C TYR A 4 -3.56 1.14 4.42
N GLU A 5 -3.28 2.43 4.47
CA GLU A 5 -3.90 3.43 3.63
C GLU A 5 -3.03 3.66 2.39
N VAL A 6 -3.66 3.58 1.22
CA VAL A 6 -3.02 3.89 -0.05
C VAL A 6 -2.88 5.40 -0.14
N LYS A 7 -1.68 5.94 0.03
CA LYS A 7 -1.41 7.38 -0.11
C LYS A 7 -1.40 7.82 -1.56
N LYS A 8 -0.98 6.95 -2.47
CA LYS A 8 -0.90 7.25 -3.90
C LYS A 8 -1.46 6.12 -4.72
N SER A 9 -2.29 6.45 -5.70
CA SER A 9 -2.93 5.43 -6.52
C SER A 9 -1.89 4.64 -7.31
N TYR A 10 -1.99 3.31 -7.29
CA TYR A 10 -1.09 2.42 -8.02
C TYR A 10 -1.82 1.15 -8.47
N THR A 11 -1.28 0.49 -9.48
CA THR A 11 -1.74 -0.82 -9.91
C THR A 11 -0.94 -1.89 -9.18
N ASP A 12 -1.58 -2.67 -8.33
CA ASP A 12 -0.96 -3.88 -7.78
C ASP A 12 -0.96 -4.95 -8.87
N LEU A 13 0.19 -5.13 -9.52
CA LEU A 13 0.40 -6.14 -10.56
C LEU A 13 0.27 -7.57 -10.01
N GLU A 14 0.55 -7.74 -8.71
CA GLU A 14 0.33 -8.97 -7.92
C GLU A 14 -1.11 -9.48 -8.00
N LYS A 15 -2.02 -8.56 -7.69
CA LYS A 15 -3.46 -8.79 -7.60
C LYS A 15 -4.23 -8.43 -8.87
N GLY A 16 -3.56 -7.83 -9.86
CA GLY A 16 -4.20 -7.24 -11.04
C GLY A 16 -5.22 -6.15 -10.69
N GLN A 17 -5.04 -5.46 -9.56
CA GLN A 17 -6.03 -4.51 -9.03
C GLN A 17 -5.48 -3.09 -8.97
N TYR A 18 -6.23 -2.13 -9.49
CA TYR A 18 -5.95 -0.71 -9.28
C TYR A 18 -6.43 -0.26 -7.91
N LEU A 19 -5.51 0.24 -7.09
CA LEU A 19 -5.78 0.79 -5.77
C LEU A 19 -5.71 2.31 -5.86
N LYS A 20 -6.85 2.97 -5.59
CA LYS A 20 -6.93 4.44 -5.54
C LYS A 20 -6.36 4.97 -4.22
N SER A 21 -5.79 6.18 -4.28
CA SER A 21 -5.42 6.95 -3.09
C SER A 21 -6.62 7.13 -2.15
N GLY A 22 -6.36 7.10 -0.85
CA GLY A 22 -7.35 7.10 0.23
C GLY A 22 -7.99 5.73 0.51
N LYS A 23 -7.78 4.72 -0.34
CA LYS A 23 -8.33 3.38 -0.08
C LYS A 23 -7.55 2.70 1.06
N ARG A 24 -8.27 2.06 1.97
CA ARG A 24 -7.67 1.19 2.99
C ARG A 24 -7.63 -0.25 2.48
N VAL A 25 -6.49 -0.90 2.68
CA VAL A 25 -6.23 -2.27 2.25
C VAL A 25 -5.56 -3.04 3.37
N GLU A 26 -6.02 -4.26 3.60
CA GLU A 26 -5.35 -5.17 4.52
C GLU A 26 -4.29 -5.96 3.77
N MET A 27 -3.07 -5.99 4.30
CA MET A 27 -2.01 -6.86 3.81
C MET A 27 -0.96 -7.15 4.89
N THR A 28 -0.01 -8.02 4.58
CA THR A 28 1.12 -8.29 5.47
C THR A 28 2.11 -7.14 5.46
N VAL A 29 2.84 -6.96 6.57
CA VAL A 29 3.87 -5.91 6.68
C VAL A 29 4.92 -6.05 5.57
N LYS A 30 5.40 -7.29 5.35
CA LYS A 30 6.35 -7.60 4.26
C LYS A 30 5.83 -7.17 2.88
N ARG A 31 4.53 -7.35 2.62
CA ARG A 31 3.93 -6.95 1.34
C ARG A 31 3.90 -5.43 1.19
N ALA A 32 3.48 -4.72 2.23
CA ALA A 32 3.43 -3.27 2.20
C ALA A 32 4.82 -2.65 2.01
N GLU A 33 5.83 -3.19 2.71
CA GLU A 33 7.24 -2.80 2.55
C GLU A 33 7.76 -3.07 1.14
N TYR A 34 7.41 -4.22 0.56
CA TYR A 34 7.79 -4.56 -0.81
C TYR A 34 7.21 -3.56 -1.83
N VAL A 35 5.93 -3.22 -1.71
CA VAL A 35 5.27 -2.23 -2.59
C VAL A 35 5.92 -0.86 -2.43
N ASN A 36 6.13 -0.40 -1.19
CA ASN A 36 6.83 0.87 -0.91
C ASN A 36 8.26 0.87 -1.47
N LYS A 37 8.97 -0.25 -1.41
CA LYS A 37 10.32 -0.39 -1.96
C LYS A 37 10.30 -0.36 -3.49
N LYS A 38 9.35 -1.04 -4.12
CA LYS A 38 9.19 -1.07 -5.58
C LYS A 38 8.80 0.28 -6.17
N LEU A 39 7.96 1.02 -5.46
CA LEU A 39 7.44 2.32 -5.87
C LEU A 39 8.10 3.48 -5.12
N LYS A 40 9.31 3.27 -4.58
CA LYS A 40 10.03 4.24 -3.74
C LYS A 40 10.25 5.58 -4.44
N GLU A 41 10.41 5.57 -5.77
CA GLU A 41 10.54 6.77 -6.60
C GLU A 41 9.33 7.72 -6.49
N HIS A 42 8.17 7.19 -6.09
CA HIS A 42 6.94 7.95 -5.93
C HIS A 42 6.63 8.34 -4.48
N GLY A 43 7.49 7.97 -3.53
CA GLY A 43 7.30 8.19 -2.09
C GLY A 43 6.62 7.02 -1.39
N VAL A 44 6.02 7.29 -0.23
CA VAL A 44 5.26 6.29 0.53
C VAL A 44 3.95 6.01 -0.20
N ILE A 45 3.75 4.77 -0.64
CA ILE A 45 2.53 4.33 -1.32
C ILE A 45 1.51 3.78 -0.32
N LEU A 46 1.98 3.01 0.65
CA LEU A 46 1.19 2.38 1.68
C LEU A 46 1.66 2.84 3.05
N GLU A 47 0.78 3.52 3.77
CA GLU A 47 1.03 3.95 5.15
C GLU A 47 0.24 3.07 6.11
N ARG A 48 0.88 2.59 7.18
CA ARG A 48 0.19 1.73 8.16
C ARG A 48 -0.81 2.57 8.94
N VAL A 49 -2.08 2.18 8.89
CA VAL A 49 -3.12 2.73 9.76
C VAL A 49 -2.89 2.15 11.15
N LYS A 50 -2.51 3.00 12.10
CA LYS A 50 -2.53 2.62 13.51
C LYS A 50 -3.98 2.71 13.97
N GLU A 51 -4.53 1.59 14.43
CA GLU A 51 -5.70 1.65 15.31
C GLU A 51 -5.18 2.21 16.64
N GLU A 52 -5.61 3.42 16.99
CA GLU A 52 -5.46 3.96 18.34
C GLU A 52 -6.40 3.24 19.31
#